data_AF-A0A1G0MQM5-F1
#
_entry.id   AF-A0A1G0MQM5-F1
#
_cell.length_a   1.000
_cell.length_b   1.000
_cell.length_c   1.000
_cell.angle_alpha   90.00
_cell.angle_beta   90.00
_cell.angle_gamma   90.00
#
_symmetry.space_group_name_H-M   'P 1'
#
loop_
_entity.id
_entity.type
_entity.pdbx_description
1 polymer ?
#
loop_
_entity_poly.entity_id
_entity_poly.type
_entity_poly.pdbx_seq_one_letter_code
_entity_poly.pdbx_strand_id
1 'polypeptide(L)'
;MACKQKKQIVITILDQKHLRDDWYIDFDGQEFQKFLPGLIKEMKRLGVELSVQRNRETVISVNSYADLLNVVKISSPQDGHSNQCVGHIIGKSQRLDIMEDIGTAVRRIAFAPETIAPSSEFRKVCHNCGCGC
;
A
#
# COMPACT_ATOMS: atom_id res chain seq x y z
N MET A 1 -25.25 -23.39 3.56
CA MET A 1 -24.15 -22.73 2.83
C MET A 1 -23.57 -21.65 3.72
N ALA A 2 -22.39 -21.86 4.30
CA ALA A 2 -21.71 -20.82 5.06
C ALA A 2 -21.22 -19.74 4.08
N CYS A 3 -21.70 -18.50 4.22
CA CYS A 3 -21.10 -17.37 3.51
C CYS A 3 -19.65 -17.24 3.99
N LYS A 4 -18.69 -17.67 3.17
CA LYS A 4 -17.27 -17.42 3.42
C LYS A 4 -17.11 -15.89 3.42
N GLN A 5 -16.80 -15.32 4.58
CA GLN A 5 -16.62 -13.88 4.72
C GLN A 5 -15.51 -13.45 3.76
N LYS A 6 -15.81 -12.49 2.87
CA LYS A 6 -14.82 -12.03 1.90
C LYS A 6 -13.71 -11.29 2.62
N LYS A 7 -12.48 -11.50 2.15
CA LYS A 7 -11.32 -10.81 2.69
C LYS A 7 -11.39 -9.33 2.31
N GLN A 8 -11.22 -8.43 3.26
CA GLN A 8 -11.31 -6.98 3.06
C GLN A 8 -9.94 -6.34 3.17
N ILE A 9 -9.52 -5.66 2.11
CA ILE A 9 -8.27 -4.90 2.04
C ILE A 9 -8.61 -3.43 1.78
N VAL A 10 -7.97 -2.54 2.53
CA VAL A 10 -8.08 -1.09 2.34
C VAL A 10 -6.72 -0.54 1.96
N ILE A 11 -6.67 0.19 0.84
CA ILE A 11 -5.53 1.01 0.45
C ILE A 11 -5.79 2.43 0.97
N THR A 12 -4.91 2.95 1.83
CA THR A 12 -4.93 4.35 2.22
C THR A 12 -3.80 5.08 1.54
N ILE A 13 -4.12 6.13 0.80
CA ILE A 13 -3.11 7.02 0.23
C ILE A 13 -2.99 8.25 1.13
N LEU A 14 -1.78 8.45 1.67
CA LEU A 14 -1.42 9.61 2.48
C LEU A 14 -1.13 10.82 1.60
N ASP A 15 -1.08 12.01 2.21
CA ASP A 15 -0.62 13.19 1.51
C ASP A 15 0.91 13.20 1.37
N GLN A 16 1.41 13.99 0.43
CA GLN A 16 2.80 13.96 0.02
C GLN A 16 3.39 15.37 -0.08
N LYS A 17 4.55 15.55 0.53
CA LYS A 17 5.39 16.74 0.36
C LYS A 17 6.68 16.34 -0.33
N HIS A 18 6.80 16.69 -1.60
CA HIS A 18 7.98 16.36 -2.40
C HIS A 18 9.12 17.33 -2.10
N LEU A 19 10.28 16.79 -1.73
CA LEU A 19 11.53 17.56 -1.63
C LEU A 19 12.30 17.54 -2.96
N ARG A 20 11.93 16.63 -3.86
CA ARG A 20 12.44 16.46 -5.22
C ARG A 20 11.32 15.99 -6.13
N ASP A 21 11.34 16.40 -7.39
CA ASP A 21 10.27 16.10 -8.35
C ASP A 21 10.43 14.73 -9.05
N ASP A 22 11.59 14.08 -8.93
CA ASP A 22 11.89 12.78 -9.56
C ASP A 22 11.07 11.61 -9.02
N TRP A 23 10.41 11.79 -7.88
CA TRP A 23 9.52 10.80 -7.26
C TRP A 23 8.06 11.27 -7.19
N TYR A 24 7.72 12.33 -7.93
CA TYR A 24 6.36 12.82 -7.97
C TYR A 24 5.43 11.81 -8.66
N ILE A 25 4.36 11.46 -7.96
CA ILE A 25 3.26 10.66 -8.50
C ILE A 25 1.95 11.39 -8.22
N ASP A 26 1.17 11.62 -9.26
CA ASP A 26 -0.18 12.13 -9.14
C ASP A 26 -1.15 10.97 -8.88
N PHE A 27 -1.42 10.69 -7.60
CA PHE A 27 -2.39 9.67 -7.24
C PHE A 27 -3.84 10.09 -7.55
N ASP A 28 -4.14 11.35 -7.84
CA ASP A 28 -5.47 11.77 -8.31
C ASP A 28 -5.56 11.82 -9.85
N GLY A 29 -4.42 11.63 -10.51
CA GLY A 29 -4.26 11.67 -11.96
C GLY A 29 -4.90 10.50 -12.71
N GLN A 30 -5.06 10.69 -14.02
CA GLN A 30 -5.77 9.74 -14.88
C GLN A 30 -5.14 8.35 -14.92
N GLU A 31 -3.81 8.26 -14.83
CA GLU A 31 -3.11 6.97 -14.86
C GLU A 31 -3.49 6.11 -13.65
N PHE A 32 -3.44 6.69 -12.45
CA PHE A 32 -3.83 6.01 -11.23
C PHE A 32 -5.34 5.66 -11.20
N GLN A 33 -6.18 6.58 -11.69
CA GLN A 33 -7.63 6.36 -11.83
C GLN A 33 -7.97 5.25 -12.84
N LYS A 34 -7.10 4.96 -13.82
CA LYS A 34 -7.26 3.80 -14.73
C LYS A 34 -6.74 2.51 -14.11
N PHE A 35 -5.63 2.58 -13.37
CA PHE A 35 -5.02 1.45 -12.68
C PHE A 35 -5.95 0.85 -11.62
N LEU A 36 -6.50 1.69 -10.73
CA LEU A 36 -7.27 1.25 -9.55
C LEU A 36 -8.49 0.37 -9.89
N PRO A 37 -9.39 0.73 -10.82
CA PRO A 37 -10.51 -0.12 -11.19
C PRO A 37 -10.09 -1.48 -11.72
N GLY A 38 -8.95 -1.55 -12.44
CA GLY A 38 -8.36 -2.79 -12.90
C GLY A 38 -7.97 -3.70 -11.73
N LEU A 39 -7.23 -3.17 -10.76
CA LEU A 39 -6.81 -3.90 -9.57
C LEU A 39 -8.01 -4.34 -8.71
N ILE A 40 -8.99 -3.45 -8.48
CA ILE A 40 -10.21 -3.78 -7.73
C ILE A 40 -10.99 -4.90 -8.41
N LYS A 41 -11.14 -4.84 -9.73
CA LYS A 41 -11.85 -5.87 -10.51
C LYS A 41 -11.12 -7.21 -10.46
N GLU A 42 -9.79 -7.20 -10.54
CA GLU A 42 -8.96 -8.40 -10.39
C GLU A 42 -9.16 -9.02 -9.01
N MET A 43 -8.97 -8.25 -7.93
CA MET A 43 -9.09 -8.73 -6.55
C MET A 43 -10.50 -9.25 -6.24
N LYS A 44 -11.54 -8.57 -6.74
CA LYS A 44 -12.93 -9.01 -6.58
C LYS A 44 -13.19 -10.39 -7.19
N ARG A 45 -12.60 -10.70 -8.35
CA ARG A 45 -12.70 -12.02 -8.99
C ARG A 45 -12.02 -13.12 -8.16
N LEU A 46 -11.01 -12.76 -7.39
CA LEU A 46 -10.27 -13.65 -6.49
C LEU A 46 -10.91 -13.74 -5.09
N GLY A 47 -12.08 -13.13 -4.88
CA GLY A 47 -12.81 -13.19 -3.61
C GLY A 47 -12.34 -12.18 -2.55
N VAL A 48 -11.54 -11.19 -2.96
CA VAL A 48 -11.05 -10.11 -2.10
C VAL A 48 -11.79 -8.82 -2.42
N GLU A 49 -12.33 -8.17 -1.40
CA GLU A 49 -12.92 -6.85 -1.49
C GLU A 49 -11.84 -5.79 -1.24
N LEU A 50 -11.51 -5.04 -2.28
CA LEU A 50 -10.50 -3.98 -2.23
C LEU A 50 -11.20 -2.62 -2.24
N SER A 51 -10.85 -1.77 -1.28
CA SER A 51 -11.31 -0.38 -1.21
C SER A 51 -10.12 0.57 -1.12
N VAL A 52 -10.33 1.84 -1.49
CA VAL A 52 -9.29 2.88 -1.46
C VAL A 52 -9.84 4.10 -0.73
N GLN A 53 -9.01 4.71 0.11
CA GLN A 53 -9.33 5.93 0.83
C GLN A 53 -8.16 6.92 0.83
N ARG A 54 -8.45 8.17 1.13
CA ARG A 54 -7.46 9.25 1.29
C ARG A 54 -7.34 9.64 2.75
N ASN A 55 -6.11 9.85 3.20
CA ASN A 55 -5.84 10.52 4.48
C ASN A 55 -4.96 11.73 4.19
N ARG A 56 -5.55 12.92 4.24
CA ARG A 56 -4.84 14.20 4.02
C ARG A 56 -4.28 14.83 5.30
N GLU A 57 -4.52 14.21 6.45
CA GLU A 57 -4.02 14.70 7.74
C GLU A 57 -2.57 14.27 7.97
N THR A 58 -2.18 13.12 7.41
CA THR A 58 -0.82 12.60 7.50
C THR A 58 -0.07 12.87 6.19
N VAL A 59 1.06 13.57 6.29
CA VAL A 59 1.89 13.95 5.16
C VAL A 59 3.24 13.24 5.23
N ILE A 60 3.65 12.60 4.14
CA ILE A 60 4.98 11.99 3.99
C ILE A 60 5.89 12.95 3.22
N SER A 61 7.07 13.24 3.77
CA SER A 61 8.10 13.98 3.02
C SER A 61 8.83 13.03 2.07
N VAL A 62 8.71 13.24 0.76
CA VAL A 62 9.26 12.34 -0.25
C VAL A 62 10.59 12.89 -0.77
N ASN A 63 11.69 12.17 -0.48
CA ASN A 63 13.04 12.48 -0.99
C ASN A 63 13.65 11.31 -1.77
N SER A 64 13.00 10.14 -1.71
CA SER A 64 13.45 8.92 -2.35
C SER A 64 12.25 8.05 -2.71
N TYR A 65 12.47 7.07 -3.59
CA TYR A 65 11.47 6.06 -3.87
C TYR A 65 11.01 5.30 -2.61
N ALA A 66 11.90 5.04 -1.66
CA ALA A 66 11.52 4.38 -0.42
C ALA A 66 10.52 5.21 0.41
N ASP A 67 10.66 6.54 0.39
CA ASP A 67 9.69 7.45 0.99
C ASP A 67 8.36 7.45 0.24
N LEU A 68 8.40 7.39 -1.10
CA LEU A 68 7.20 7.28 -1.92
C LEU A 68 6.40 6.01 -1.59
N LEU A 69 7.08 4.87 -1.38
CA LEU A 69 6.42 3.64 -0.94
C LEU A 69 5.74 3.77 0.43
N ASN A 70 6.15 4.74 1.25
CA ASN A 70 5.52 5.01 2.55
C ASN A 70 4.21 5.82 2.43
N VAL A 71 3.96 6.48 1.29
CA VAL A 71 2.72 7.23 1.02
C VAL A 71 1.52 6.28 0.93
N VAL A 72 1.72 5.04 0.51
CA VAL A 72 0.64 4.06 0.37
C VAL A 72 0.64 3.08 1.52
N LYS A 73 -0.46 3.03 2.26
CA LYS A 73 -0.72 2.06 3.33
C LYS A 73 -1.72 1.02 2.88
N ILE A 74 -1.54 -0.19 3.35
CA ILE A 74 -2.46 -1.30 3.13
C ILE A 74 -2.79 -1.92 4.48
N SER A 75 -4.09 -2.14 4.69
CA SER A 75 -4.61 -2.84 5.86
C SER A 75 -5.47 -4.02 5.44
N SER A 76 -5.33 -5.13 6.14
CA SER A 76 -6.23 -6.27 6.14
C SER A 76 -6.44 -6.71 7.60
N PRO A 77 -7.45 -6.15 8.30
CA PRO A 77 -7.65 -6.42 9.73
C PRO A 77 -7.85 -7.91 10.05
N GLN A 78 -8.43 -8.65 9.11
CA GLN A 78 -8.67 -10.09 9.22
C GLN A 78 -7.37 -10.91 9.29
N ASP A 79 -6.25 -10.37 8.80
CA ASP A 79 -4.92 -10.99 8.85
C ASP A 79 -3.97 -10.29 9.83
N GLY A 80 -4.49 -9.39 10.68
CA GLY A 80 -3.66 -8.66 11.65
C GLY A 80 -2.82 -7.52 11.07
N HIS A 81 -3.05 -7.12 9.81
CA HIS A 81 -2.36 -5.98 9.19
C HIS A 81 -3.23 -4.72 9.29
N SER A 82 -2.88 -3.76 10.13
CA SER A 82 -3.70 -2.56 10.35
C SER A 82 -3.25 -1.33 9.56
N ASN A 83 -1.97 -1.18 9.25
CA ASN A 83 -1.44 0.04 8.61
C ASN A 83 -0.03 -0.11 8.02
N GLN A 84 0.21 -1.13 7.18
CA GLN A 84 1.54 -1.38 6.63
C GLN A 84 1.80 -0.58 5.37
N CYS A 85 2.98 0.03 5.22
CA CYS A 85 3.34 0.66 3.95
C CYS A 85 3.71 -0.38 2.89
N VAL A 86 3.60 -0.01 1.61
CA VAL A 86 4.06 -0.85 0.50
C VAL A 86 5.53 -1.23 0.67
N GLY A 87 6.36 -0.29 1.10
CA GLY A 87 7.79 -0.53 1.36
C GLY A 87 8.05 -1.59 2.43
N HIS A 88 7.17 -1.72 3.43
CA HIS A 88 7.25 -2.78 4.45
C HIS A 88 6.86 -4.14 3.87
N ILE A 89 5.86 -4.17 2.99
CA ILE A 89 5.28 -5.41 2.48
C ILE A 89 6.21 -6.07 1.44
N ILE A 90 6.83 -5.28 0.57
CA ILE A 90 7.61 -5.81 -0.56
C ILE A 90 9.07 -5.33 -0.59
N GLY A 91 9.45 -4.36 0.24
CA GLY A 91 10.74 -3.67 0.11
C GLY A 91 10.76 -2.67 -1.05
N LYS A 92 11.95 -2.25 -1.45
CA LYS A 92 12.16 -1.41 -2.63
C LYS A 92 12.31 -2.28 -3.87
N SER A 93 11.44 -2.10 -4.87
CA SER A 93 11.56 -2.79 -6.16
C SER A 93 12.75 -2.28 -6.98
N GLN A 94 13.20 -3.09 -7.94
CA GLN A 94 14.25 -2.68 -8.89
C GLN A 94 13.71 -1.78 -10.01
N ARG A 95 12.43 -1.96 -10.38
CA ARG A 95 11.78 -1.21 -11.46
C ARG A 95 11.32 0.19 -11.04
N LEU A 96 11.14 0.41 -9.73
CA LEU A 96 10.72 1.70 -9.17
C LEU A 96 9.36 2.17 -9.74
N ASP A 97 8.46 1.21 -9.98
CA ASP A 97 7.11 1.46 -10.47
C ASP A 97 6.11 1.33 -9.32
N ILE A 98 5.55 2.47 -8.90
CA ILE A 98 4.63 2.53 -7.76
C ILE A 98 3.32 1.77 -8.02
N MET A 99 2.81 1.76 -9.24
CA MET A 99 1.53 1.10 -9.54
C MET A 99 1.70 -0.41 -9.48
N GLU A 100 2.80 -0.91 -10.04
CA GLU A 100 3.17 -2.31 -9.94
C GLU A 100 3.42 -2.75 -8.49
N ASP A 101 4.13 -1.92 -7.74
CA ASP A 101 4.47 -2.19 -6.35
C ASP A 101 3.23 -2.23 -5.45
N ILE A 102 2.27 -1.33 -5.65
CA ILE A 102 0.96 -1.39 -4.97
C ILE A 102 0.26 -2.70 -5.31
N GLY A 103 0.20 -3.09 -6.58
CA GLY A 103 -0.43 -4.34 -7.01
C GLY A 103 0.23 -5.56 -6.37
N THR A 104 1.55 -5.59 -6.31
CA THR A 104 2.32 -6.67 -5.69
C THR A 104 2.07 -6.74 -4.18
N ALA A 105 2.07 -5.60 -3.50
CA ALA A 105 1.81 -5.54 -2.06
C ALA A 105 0.38 -5.99 -1.71
N VAL A 106 -0.62 -5.57 -2.49
CA VAL A 106 -2.00 -6.03 -2.33
C VAL A 106 -2.11 -7.53 -2.51
N ARG A 107 -1.49 -8.11 -3.56
CA ARG A 107 -1.51 -9.56 -3.78
C ARG A 107 -0.79 -10.33 -2.67
N ARG A 108 0.33 -9.80 -2.15
CA ARG A 108 1.04 -10.43 -1.04
C ARG A 108 0.20 -10.44 0.23
N ILE A 109 -0.44 -9.32 0.59
CA ILE A 109 -1.39 -9.28 1.71
C ILE A 109 -2.58 -10.22 1.45
N ALA A 110 -3.09 -10.27 0.23
CA ALA A 110 -4.24 -11.09 -0.11
C ALA A 110 -3.98 -12.59 0.07
N PHE A 111 -2.84 -13.09 -0.42
CA PHE A 111 -2.61 -14.52 -0.63
C PHE A 111 -1.43 -15.11 0.16
N ALA A 112 -0.56 -14.28 0.74
CA ALA A 112 0.57 -14.71 1.56
C ALA A 112 0.87 -13.74 2.72
N PRO A 113 -0.16 -13.29 3.51
CA PRO A 113 0.01 -12.31 4.58
C PRO A 113 1.03 -12.74 5.65
N GLU A 114 1.12 -14.03 5.94
CA GLU A 114 2.05 -14.63 6.89
C GLU A 114 3.53 -14.48 6.49
N THR A 115 3.80 -14.19 5.21
CA THR A 115 5.17 -13.94 4.71
C THR A 115 5.62 -12.50 4.90
N ILE A 116 4.73 -11.64 5.42
CA ILE A 116 5.03 -10.24 5.69
C ILE A 116 5.54 -10.15 7.12
N ALA A 117 6.74 -9.62 7.26
CA ALA A 117 7.37 -9.47 8.56
C ALA A 117 6.50 -8.62 9.50
N PRO A 118 6.51 -8.89 10.81
CA PRO A 118 5.83 -8.06 11.79
C PRO A 118 6.42 -6.65 11.82
N SER A 119 5.60 -5.67 12.19
CA SER A 119 6.01 -4.25 12.26
C SER A 119 7.21 -4.02 13.19
N SER A 120 7.34 -4.82 14.25
CA SER A 120 8.43 -4.75 15.22
C SER A 120 9.83 -4.97 14.62
N GLU A 121 9.94 -5.67 13.50
CA GLU A 121 11.22 -5.98 12.84
C GLU A 121 11.76 -4.83 11.98
N PHE A 122 10.92 -3.87 11.59
CA PHE A 122 11.28 -2.78 10.68
C PHE A 122 11.42 -1.41 11.36
N ARG A 123 11.44 -1.38 12.70
CA ARG A 123 11.64 -0.17 13.54
C ARG A 123 12.82 0.71 13.13
N LYS A 124 13.90 0.11 12.61
CA LYS A 124 15.12 0.83 12.21
C LYS A 124 15.13 1.33 10.76
N VAL A 125 14.21 0.86 9.91
CA VAL A 125 14.20 1.17 8.47
C VAL A 125 13.03 2.09 8.09
N CYS A 126 11.95 2.07 8.89
CA CYS A 126 10.79 2.96 8.75
C CYS A 126 11.05 4.36 9.35
N HIS A 127 12.13 5.02 8.96
CA HIS A 127 12.22 6.47 9.17
C HIS A 127 11.16 7.13 8.28
N ASN A 128 10.33 8.03 8.82
CA ASN A 128 9.30 8.79 8.07
C ASN A 128 8.02 8.02 7.64
N CYS A 129 7.80 6.78 8.08
CA CYS A 129 6.64 6.01 7.63
C CYS A 129 5.35 6.29 8.42
N GLY A 130 5.41 6.75 9.67
CA GLY A 130 4.21 7.04 10.48
C GLY A 130 3.33 5.81 10.77
N CYS A 131 3.80 4.59 10.49
CA CYS A 131 3.09 3.33 10.73
C CYS A 131 3.09 2.88 12.20
N GLY A 132 3.73 3.63 13.11
CA GLY A 132 3.79 3.33 14.54
C GLY A 132 4.62 2.09 14.88
N CYS A 133 5.57 1.71 14.01
CA CYS A 133 6.49 0.58 14.20
C CYS A 133 7.39 0.78 15.42
#